data_AF-A0AAV5N9Y8-F1
#
_entry.id   AF-A0AAV5N9Y8-F1
#
_cell.length_a   1.000
_cell.length_b   1.000
_cell.length_c   1.000
_cell.angle_alpha   90.00
_cell.angle_beta   90.00
_cell.angle_gamma   90.00
#
_symmetry.space_group_name_H-M   'P 1'
#
loop_
_entity.id
_entity.type
_entity.pdbx_description
1 polymer ?
#
loop_
_entity_poly.entity_id
_entity_poly.type
_entity_poly.pdbx_seq_one_letter_code
_entity_poly.pdbx_strand_id
1 'polypeptide(L)'
;MLRDLMFIFSCVIMLVACENEYSRGECSKDYERLKQLVSYGEVEDHVTLQLYDMQYACGECLSLYRVDKIIYSESGEYEYYFNKEIKLNFLNRNLEDKFNKFVCDSNKYNYIFSGDFRRNSLGVGRLDVTEGNFVCID
;
A
#
# COMPACT_ATOMS: atom_id res chain seq x y z
N MET A 1 -37.06 -22.85 11.43
CA MET A 1 -36.21 -23.65 10.53
C MET A 1 -36.45 -23.42 9.03
N LEU A 2 -37.25 -22.42 8.60
CA LEU A 2 -37.32 -22.00 7.19
C LEU A 2 -36.74 -20.58 6.93
N ARG A 3 -36.41 -19.85 8.00
CA ARG A 3 -35.99 -18.44 7.93
C ARG A 3 -34.47 -18.29 7.77
N ASP A 4 -33.71 -19.27 8.24
CA ASP A 4 -32.25 -19.23 8.24
C ASP A 4 -31.66 -19.70 6.88
N LEU A 5 -32.44 -20.38 6.04
CA LEU A 5 -32.01 -20.80 4.71
C LEU A 5 -32.08 -19.67 3.67
N MET A 6 -32.93 -18.65 3.89
CA MET A 6 -33.09 -17.52 2.96
C MET A 6 -31.94 -16.50 3.04
N PHE A 7 -31.24 -16.41 4.17
CA PHE A 7 -30.13 -15.47 4.32
C PHE A 7 -28.85 -15.92 3.59
N ILE A 8 -28.66 -17.24 3.42
CA ILE A 8 -27.48 -17.78 2.75
C ILE A 8 -27.58 -17.60 1.22
N PHE A 9 -28.79 -17.66 0.64
CA PHE A 9 -28.98 -17.44 -0.79
C PHE A 9 -28.87 -15.97 -1.23
N SER A 10 -29.06 -15.00 -0.33
CA SER A 10 -28.92 -13.57 -0.66
C SER A 10 -27.48 -13.10 -0.80
N CYS A 11 -26.51 -13.78 -0.17
CA CYS A 11 -25.09 -13.38 -0.26
C CYS A 11 -24.43 -13.91 -1.53
N VAL A 12 -24.90 -15.04 -2.07
CA VAL A 12 -24.31 -15.64 -3.28
C VAL A 12 -24.74 -14.91 -4.56
N ILE A 13 -25.90 -14.26 -4.59
CA ILE A 13 -26.39 -13.55 -5.78
C ILE A 13 -25.70 -12.18 -5.97
N MET A 14 -25.16 -11.56 -4.90
CA MET A 14 -24.39 -10.31 -5.02
C MET A 14 -22.99 -10.49 -5.63
N LEU A 15 -22.46 -11.72 -5.67
CA LEU A 15 -21.15 -12.01 -6.28
C LEU A 15 -21.23 -12.27 -7.80
N VAL A 16 -22.42 -12.49 -8.35
CA VAL A 16 -22.60 -12.81 -9.79
C VAL A 16 -23.10 -11.60 -10.60
N ALA A 17 -23.38 -10.46 -9.97
CA ALA A 17 -23.81 -9.23 -10.66
C ALA A 17 -22.66 -8.24 -10.98
N CYS A 18 -21.40 -8.59 -10.68
CA CYS A 18 -20.23 -7.85 -11.15
C CYS A 18 -19.73 -8.30 -12.54
N GLU A 19 -20.46 -9.18 -13.22
CA GLU A 19 -20.34 -9.40 -14.66
C GLU A 19 -21.58 -8.83 -15.33
N ASN A 20 -21.67 -7.51 -15.46
CA ASN A 20 -22.22 -6.90 -16.66
C ASN A 20 -21.97 -5.40 -16.67
N GLU A 21 -21.31 -4.99 -17.74
CA GLU A 21 -21.10 -3.64 -18.22
C GLU A 21 -22.40 -2.81 -18.10
N TYR A 22 -22.56 -1.97 -17.08
CA TYR A 22 -23.39 -0.73 -17.12
C TYR A 22 -23.39 0.03 -15.78
N SER A 23 -22.24 0.49 -15.26
CA SER A 23 -22.25 1.60 -14.28
C SER A 23 -20.93 2.36 -14.26
N ARG A 24 -20.65 3.09 -15.34
CA ARG A 24 -19.46 3.95 -15.46
C ARG A 24 -19.68 5.38 -14.90
N GLY A 25 -20.92 5.71 -14.49
CA GLY A 25 -21.32 7.07 -14.10
C GLY A 25 -21.35 7.33 -12.59
N GLU A 26 -21.80 6.37 -11.77
CA GLU A 26 -21.92 6.56 -10.31
C GLU A 26 -20.65 6.15 -9.55
N CYS A 27 -19.99 5.05 -9.93
CA CYS A 27 -18.68 4.66 -9.37
C CYS A 27 -17.61 5.74 -9.53
N SER A 28 -17.71 6.58 -10.56
CA SER A 28 -16.75 7.65 -10.83
C SER A 28 -16.77 8.74 -9.74
N LYS A 29 -17.95 9.13 -9.25
CA LYS A 29 -18.07 10.18 -8.24
C LYS A 29 -17.64 9.71 -6.86
N ASP A 30 -18.00 8.48 -6.48
CA ASP A 30 -17.58 7.90 -5.21
C ASP A 30 -16.07 7.61 -5.20
N TYR A 31 -15.50 7.21 -6.34
CA TYR A 31 -14.05 7.03 -6.50
C TYR A 31 -13.27 8.34 -6.43
N GLU A 32 -13.75 9.42 -7.06
CA GLU A 32 -13.11 10.73 -6.97
C GLU A 32 -13.23 11.32 -5.55
N ARG A 33 -14.34 11.07 -4.85
CA ARG A 33 -14.52 11.45 -3.44
C ARG A 33 -13.61 10.64 -2.52
N LEU A 34 -13.46 9.33 -2.77
CA LEU A 34 -12.48 8.46 -2.12
C LEU A 34 -11.05 8.95 -2.38
N LYS A 35 -10.69 9.30 -3.61
CA LYS A 35 -9.37 9.88 -3.94
C LYS A 35 -9.11 11.18 -3.17
N GLN A 36 -10.10 12.06 -3.06
CA GLN A 36 -9.99 13.29 -2.29
C GLN A 36 -9.79 12.99 -0.79
N LEU A 37 -10.54 12.05 -0.23
CA LEU A 37 -10.38 11.60 1.17
C LEU A 37 -9.02 10.92 1.41
N VAL A 38 -8.52 10.20 0.42
CA VAL A 38 -7.23 9.49 0.43
C VAL A 38 -6.07 10.40 0.00
N SER A 39 -6.34 11.69 -0.29
CA SER A 39 -5.28 12.65 -0.66
C SER A 39 -4.27 12.79 0.48
N TYR A 40 -3.00 12.66 0.12
CA TYR A 40 -1.89 12.79 1.06
C TYR A 40 -1.60 14.26 1.26
N GLY A 41 -1.41 14.64 2.53
CA GLY A 41 -1.10 16.01 2.92
C GLY A 41 0.33 16.42 2.59
N GLU A 42 0.79 17.43 3.33
CA GLU A 42 2.16 17.94 3.24
C GLU A 42 3.19 16.88 3.62
N VAL A 43 4.45 17.13 3.25
CA VAL A 43 5.59 16.35 3.73
C VAL A 43 5.70 16.53 5.24
N GLU A 44 5.66 15.43 5.97
CA GLU A 44 5.81 15.44 7.42
C GLU A 44 7.26 15.19 7.85
N ASP A 45 8.01 14.38 7.09
CA ASP A 45 9.40 14.06 7.39
C ASP A 45 10.13 13.51 6.15
N HIS A 46 11.46 13.54 6.20
CA HIS A 46 12.33 12.79 5.30
C HIS A 46 12.96 11.62 6.06
N VAL A 47 12.69 10.39 5.60
CA VAL A 47 13.01 9.17 6.35
C VAL A 47 13.74 8.14 5.50
N THR A 48 14.50 7.28 6.15
CA THR A 48 15.01 6.02 5.58
C THR A 48 14.42 4.85 6.35
N LEU A 49 13.70 3.98 5.66
CA LEU A 49 12.93 2.89 6.25
C LEU A 49 13.37 1.54 5.67
N GLN A 50 13.48 0.55 6.56
CA GLN A 50 13.47 -0.86 6.20
C GLN A 50 12.03 -1.35 6.16
N LEU A 51 11.62 -1.93 5.04
CA LEU A 51 10.23 -2.34 4.80
C LEU A 51 10.12 -3.84 4.56
N TYR A 52 8.94 -4.35 4.85
CA TYR A 52 8.51 -5.71 4.56
C TYR A 52 7.27 -5.68 3.65
N ASP A 53 7.30 -6.41 2.53
CA ASP A 53 6.14 -6.56 1.64
C ASP A 53 5.09 -7.46 2.29
N MET A 54 3.86 -6.95 2.40
CA MET A 54 2.78 -7.64 3.10
C MET A 54 1.98 -8.61 2.23
N GLN A 55 2.29 -8.76 0.93
CA GLN A 55 1.65 -9.66 -0.06
C GLN A 55 0.29 -10.20 0.40
N TYR A 56 -0.76 -9.39 0.31
CA TYR A 56 -2.10 -9.88 0.58
C TYR A 56 -2.49 -10.93 -0.46
N ALA A 57 -3.29 -11.92 -0.04
CA ALA A 57 -3.71 -13.04 -0.88
C ALA A 57 -4.51 -12.65 -2.15
N CYS A 58 -4.88 -11.38 -2.29
CA CYS A 58 -5.57 -10.85 -3.47
C CYS A 58 -4.51 -10.30 -4.44
N GLY A 59 -4.24 -11.03 -5.53
CA GLY A 59 -3.23 -10.70 -6.55
C GLY A 59 -3.40 -9.38 -7.31
N GLU A 60 -4.46 -8.61 -7.03
CA GLU A 60 -4.72 -7.26 -7.59
C GLU A 60 -4.80 -6.15 -6.53
N CYS A 61 -4.57 -6.46 -5.26
CA CYS A 61 -4.59 -5.43 -4.23
C CYS A 61 -3.36 -4.52 -4.31
N LEU A 62 -3.57 -3.24 -3.98
CA LEU A 62 -2.48 -2.26 -3.80
C LEU A 62 -1.43 -2.83 -2.84
N SER A 63 -0.19 -2.95 -3.31
CA SER A 63 0.93 -3.39 -2.46
C SER A 63 1.07 -2.44 -1.28
N LEU A 64 0.91 -2.97 -0.07
CA LEU A 64 1.22 -2.27 1.17
C LEU A 64 2.49 -2.88 1.76
N TYR A 65 3.25 -2.01 2.41
CA TYR A 65 4.49 -2.37 3.06
C TYR A 65 4.40 -2.02 4.53
N ARG A 66 4.91 -2.91 5.38
CA ARG A 66 5.05 -2.60 6.79
C ARG A 66 6.44 -2.05 7.05
N VAL A 67 6.52 -0.99 7.84
CA VAL A 67 7.80 -0.51 8.37
C VAL A 67 8.30 -1.52 9.41
N ASP A 68 9.42 -2.16 9.09
CA ASP A 68 10.10 -3.14 9.95
C ASP A 68 11.11 -2.43 10.87
N LYS A 69 11.87 -1.50 10.31
CA LYS A 69 12.85 -0.70 11.06
C LYS A 69 12.95 0.71 10.48
N ILE A 70 13.18 1.68 11.34
CA ILE A 70 13.47 3.06 10.94
C ILE A 70 14.98 3.23 11.07
N ILE A 71 15.62 3.55 9.95
CA ILE A 71 17.07 3.74 9.87
C ILE A 71 17.41 5.20 10.14
N TYR A 72 16.61 6.11 9.59
CA TYR A 72 16.80 7.55 9.73
C TYR A 72 15.45 8.29 9.68
N SER A 73 15.39 9.42 10.38
CA SER A 73 14.29 10.38 10.40
C SER A 73 14.92 11.76 10.60
N GLU A 74 14.61 12.72 9.72
CA GLU A 74 15.12 14.09 9.82
C GLU A 74 14.51 14.83 11.02
N SER A 75 13.23 14.57 11.29
CA SER A 75 12.53 15.10 12.47
C SER A 75 12.99 14.48 13.80
N GLY A 76 13.59 13.28 13.76
CA GLY A 76 13.98 12.50 14.95
C GLY A 76 12.83 11.74 15.62
N GLU A 77 11.65 11.70 15.00
CA GLU A 77 10.43 11.16 15.61
C GLU A 77 10.18 9.68 15.25
N TYR A 78 11.07 8.80 15.70
CA TYR A 78 11.07 7.38 15.33
C TYR A 78 9.79 6.60 15.73
N GLU A 79 9.05 7.00 16.76
CA GLU A 79 7.87 6.23 17.18
C GLU A 79 6.70 6.34 16.19
N TYR A 80 6.66 7.39 15.35
CA TYR A 80 5.52 7.62 14.46
C TYR A 80 5.41 6.63 13.30
N TYR A 81 6.51 6.00 12.91
CA TYR A 81 6.58 5.18 11.71
C TYR A 81 6.48 3.67 11.99
N PHE A 82 6.64 3.25 13.25
CA PHE A 82 6.69 1.83 13.60
C PHE A 82 5.34 1.11 13.40
N ASN A 83 5.35 -0.07 12.77
CA ASN A 83 4.16 -0.88 12.46
C ASN A 83 3.08 -0.18 11.60
N LYS A 84 3.43 0.90 10.90
CA LYS A 84 2.52 1.51 9.93
C LYS A 84 2.56 0.77 8.61
N GLU A 85 1.38 0.50 8.07
CA GLU A 85 1.21 0.16 6.67
C GLU A 85 1.40 1.44 5.85
N ILE A 86 2.34 1.38 4.90
CA ILE A 86 2.66 2.50 4.03
C ILE A 86 2.54 2.08 2.57
N LYS A 87 2.14 3.04 1.73
CA LYS A 87 2.25 2.92 0.28
C LYS A 87 3.59 3.45 -0.19
N LEU A 88 4.13 2.87 -1.25
CA LEU A 88 5.27 3.43 -1.96
C LEU A 88 4.78 4.17 -3.19
N ASN A 89 5.40 5.33 -3.44
CA ASN A 89 5.23 6.08 -4.67
C ASN A 89 6.63 6.38 -5.21
N PHE A 90 7.05 5.67 -6.25
CA PHE A 90 8.37 5.85 -6.82
C PHE A 90 8.41 7.08 -7.72
N LEU A 91 9.19 8.09 -7.33
CA LEU A 91 9.38 9.29 -8.14
C LEU A 91 10.34 9.05 -9.31
N ASN A 92 11.11 7.96 -9.24
CA ASN A 92 12.11 7.57 -10.23
C ASN A 92 11.78 6.20 -10.86
N ARG A 93 11.45 6.21 -12.16
CA ARG A 93 11.13 4.98 -12.92
C ARG A 93 12.26 3.96 -12.94
N ASN A 94 13.52 4.38 -12.93
CA ASN A 94 14.64 3.45 -12.91
C ASN A 94 14.71 2.69 -11.58
N LEU A 95 14.28 3.32 -10.48
CA LEU A 95 14.22 2.67 -9.18
C LEU A 95 13.04 1.70 -9.09
N GLU A 96 11.88 2.12 -9.62
CA GLU A 96 10.70 1.27 -9.75
C GLU A 96 10.98 0.02 -10.61
N ASP A 97 11.67 0.18 -11.73
CA ASP A 97 12.08 -0.93 -12.59
C ASP A 97 13.05 -1.89 -11.89
N LYS A 98 13.97 -1.36 -11.07
CA LYS A 98 14.85 -2.20 -10.25
C LYS A 98 14.04 -2.96 -9.20
N PHE A 99 13.07 -2.31 -8.56
CA PHE A 99 12.17 -2.92 -7.60
C PHE A 99 11.40 -4.10 -8.19
N ASN A 100 10.78 -3.92 -9.35
CA ASN A 100 9.96 -4.95 -9.98
C ASN A 100 10.77 -6.13 -10.54
N LYS A 101 12.09 -5.99 -10.72
CA LYS A 101 12.97 -7.02 -11.32
C LYS A 101 13.89 -7.70 -10.31
N PHE A 102 13.90 -7.24 -9.06
CA PHE A 102 14.85 -7.72 -8.07
C PHE A 102 14.46 -9.10 -7.53
N VAL A 103 15.41 -10.04 -7.52
CA VAL A 103 15.25 -11.40 -7.01
C VAL A 103 16.53 -11.81 -6.28
N CYS A 104 16.39 -12.41 -5.10
CA CYS A 104 17.49 -13.03 -4.36
C CYS A 104 17.41 -14.55 -4.46
N ASP A 105 18.55 -15.25 -4.42
CA ASP A 105 18.60 -16.72 -4.48
C ASP A 105 17.80 -17.38 -3.34
N SER A 106 17.81 -16.79 -2.15
CA SER A 106 17.05 -17.27 -0.99
C SER A 106 15.57 -16.85 -0.99
N ASN A 107 15.15 -16.01 -1.95
CA ASN A 107 13.89 -15.25 -1.93
C ASN A 107 13.66 -14.40 -0.67
N LYS A 108 14.70 -14.18 0.15
CA LYS A 108 14.65 -13.31 1.34
C LYS A 108 15.46 -12.06 1.10
N TYR A 109 14.86 -10.91 1.38
CA TYR A 109 15.52 -9.62 1.27
C TYR A 109 14.91 -8.60 2.23
N ASN A 110 15.69 -7.56 2.50
CA ASN A 110 15.21 -6.32 3.12
C ASN A 110 15.10 -5.24 2.06
N TYR A 111 13.97 -4.53 2.05
CA TYR A 111 13.82 -3.30 1.28
C TYR A 111 14.28 -2.12 2.12
N ILE A 112 15.21 -1.31 1.61
CA ILE A 112 15.65 -0.09 2.28
C ILE A 112 15.39 1.08 1.34
N PHE A 113 14.50 1.99 1.72
CA PHE A 113 14.11 3.14 0.90
C PHE A 113 14.23 4.42 1.70
N SER A 114 14.67 5.49 1.03
CA SER A 114 14.57 6.85 1.56
C SER A 114 13.61 7.69 0.71
N GLY A 115 12.99 8.68 1.35
CA GLY A 115 12.08 9.59 0.67
C GLY A 115 11.25 10.44 1.62
N ASP A 116 10.32 11.18 1.03
CA ASP A 116 9.43 12.07 1.75
C ASP A 116 8.21 11.30 2.25
N PHE A 117 7.98 11.33 3.56
CA PHE A 117 6.85 10.69 4.19
C PHE A 117 5.66 11.64 4.29
N ARG A 118 4.47 11.13 3.95
CA ARG A 118 3.20 11.85 4.01
C ARG A 118 2.11 10.95 4.57
N ARG A 119 1.08 11.56 5.16
CA ARG A 119 -0.14 10.87 5.58
C ARG A 119 -1.37 11.47 4.94
N ASN A 120 -2.38 10.64 4.73
CA ASN A 120 -3.71 11.13 4.39
C ASN A 120 -4.61 11.24 5.64
N SER A 121 -5.81 11.78 5.44
CA SER A 121 -6.78 11.99 6.52
C SER A 121 -7.25 10.70 7.22
N LEU A 122 -7.00 9.53 6.61
CA LEU A 122 -7.34 8.20 7.14
C LEU A 122 -6.19 7.56 7.92
N GLY A 123 -5.07 8.26 8.10
CA GLY A 123 -3.89 7.77 8.84
C GLY A 123 -3.04 6.76 8.07
N VAL A 124 -3.28 6.60 6.76
CA VAL A 124 -2.44 5.77 5.88
C VAL A 124 -1.19 6.56 5.49
N GLY A 125 -0.02 5.95 5.66
CA GLY A 125 1.26 6.53 5.26
C GLY A 125 1.56 6.31 3.78
N ARG A 126 2.35 7.21 3.20
CA ARG A 126 3.00 7.03 1.90
C ARG A 126 4.41 7.56 1.98
N LEU A 127 5.33 6.81 1.37
CA LEU A 127 6.69 7.24 1.13
C LEU A 127 6.84 7.57 -0.35
N ASP A 128 7.14 8.83 -0.65
CA ASP A 128 7.54 9.28 -1.99
C ASP A 128 9.03 8.97 -2.16
N VAL A 129 9.33 7.82 -2.75
CA VAL A 129 10.66 7.21 -2.78
C VAL A 129 11.57 7.96 -3.75
N THR A 130 12.69 8.45 -3.24
CA THR A 130 13.75 9.13 -4.01
C THR A 130 14.94 8.21 -4.27
N GLU A 131 15.25 7.33 -3.32
CA GLU A 131 16.38 6.41 -3.37
C GLU A 131 16.10 5.10 -2.62
N GLY A 132 16.91 4.08 -2.87
CA GLY A 132 16.87 2.85 -2.11
C GLY A 132 17.64 1.70 -2.72
N ASN A 133 17.71 0.62 -1.96
CA ASN A 133 18.46 -0.58 -2.27
C ASN A 133 17.81 -1.82 -1.67
N PHE A 134 18.21 -2.97 -2.20
CA PHE A 134 17.78 -4.28 -1.76
C PHE A 134 18.96 -4.99 -1.11
N VAL A 135 18.72 -5.65 0.00
CA VAL A 135 19.74 -6.44 0.69
C VAL A 135 19.25 -7.87 0.75
N CYS A 136 19.86 -8.77 0.00
CA CYS A 136 19.59 -10.20 0.12
C CYS A 136 19.98 -10.69 1.51
N ILE A 137 19.16 -11.59 2.05
CA ILE A 137 19.42 -12.24 3.33
C ILE A 137 19.75 -13.70 3.01
N ASP A 138 20.96 -14.12 3.37
CA ASP A 138 21.42 -15.51 3.22
C ASP A 138 20.67 -16.47 4.15
#